data_AF-W4USF5-F1
#
_entry.id   AF-W4USF5-F1
#
_cell.length_a   1.000
_cell.length_b   1.000
_cell.length_c   1.000
_cell.angle_alpha   90.00
_cell.angle_beta   90.00
_cell.angle_gamma   90.00
#
_symmetry.space_group_name_H-M   'P 1'
#
loop_
_entity.id
_entity.type
_entity.pdbx_description
1 polymer ?
#
loop_
_entity_poly.entity_id
_entity_poly.type
_entity_poly.pdbx_seq_one_letter_code
_entity_poly.pdbx_strand_id
1 'polypeptide(L)'
;MKDICVPYKNEYFLNPGHPGTKEYLMKLVREVVDRYDVDGVHFDYLRYPEHAPLFPDKYDFRRYGKGRTLDQWRRDNLTEIVRYIYKGVKAVKPWVKVSTCPVGKYKDTSRYSSRGWNAYYTVYQDPQGWLGEGIQDQIYPMMYFQGNSFYPFALDWQEQSNGRQVIPGLGIYFLHPDEGKWTRDEVDRQINFIRKQGMAGEGHYRVKYVMDNTQGIYDELVDNFYAYPALQPPMPWLDKVAPSAPTELKVIPIESGYTELTWKPSTDNDAQNAPMYVIYASNEYPVDITRSENILAQSIRTTSYTYAPILPWTTLKHFAVTAIDRYGNESVALQEK
;
A
#
# COMPACT_ATOMS: atom_id res chain seq x y z
N MET A 1 -2.50 -30.21 8.57
CA MET A 1 -2.85 -28.96 9.29
C MET A 1 -2.61 -29.09 10.79
N LYS A 2 -3.01 -30.19 11.46
CA LYS A 2 -2.71 -30.41 12.89
C LYS A 2 -1.23 -30.27 13.25
N ASP A 3 -0.32 -30.70 12.37
CA ASP A 3 1.13 -30.69 12.66
C ASP A 3 1.78 -29.29 12.62
N ILE A 4 1.12 -28.31 12.00
CA ILE A 4 1.64 -26.94 11.87
C ILE A 4 0.92 -25.96 12.80
N CYS A 5 -0.13 -26.40 13.50
CA CYS A 5 -0.88 -25.58 14.45
C CYS A 5 -0.44 -25.87 15.87
N VAL A 6 -0.29 -24.82 16.68
CA VAL A 6 0.00 -24.94 18.11
C VAL A 6 -1.07 -24.21 18.93
N PRO A 7 -1.62 -24.86 19.99
CA PRO A 7 -2.48 -24.17 20.93
C PRO A 7 -1.65 -23.22 21.78
N TYR A 8 -2.09 -21.99 21.92
CA TYR A 8 -1.45 -21.02 22.79
C TYR A 8 -2.50 -20.12 23.43
N LYS A 9 -2.56 -20.14 24.76
CA LYS A 9 -3.68 -19.59 25.54
C LYS A 9 -5.01 -20.23 25.06
N ASN A 10 -6.01 -19.41 24.73
CA ASN A 10 -7.34 -19.85 24.32
C ASN A 10 -7.51 -19.90 22.79
N GLU A 11 -6.41 -19.89 22.04
CA GLU A 11 -6.40 -19.78 20.57
C GLU A 11 -5.45 -20.81 19.93
N TYR A 12 -5.55 -20.95 18.61
CA TYR A 12 -4.64 -21.76 17.80
C TYR A 12 -3.88 -20.87 16.83
N PHE A 13 -2.56 -21.08 16.75
CA PHE A 13 -1.68 -20.35 15.85
C PHE A 13 -1.00 -21.32 14.89
N LEU A 14 -0.76 -20.87 13.66
CA LEU A 14 0.23 -21.51 12.82
C LEU A 14 1.62 -21.27 13.43
N ASN A 15 2.41 -22.33 13.64
CA ASN A 15 3.75 -22.22 14.18
C ASN A 15 4.71 -21.72 13.10
N PRO A 16 5.25 -20.49 13.18
CA PRO A 16 6.12 -19.96 12.13
C PRO A 16 7.42 -20.74 11.99
N GLY A 17 7.87 -21.41 13.05
CA GLY A 17 9.08 -22.23 13.05
C GLY A 17 8.95 -23.62 12.42
N HIS A 18 7.73 -24.04 12.07
CA HIS A 18 7.51 -25.29 11.36
C HIS A 18 7.65 -25.06 9.83
N PRO A 19 8.52 -25.80 9.11
CA PRO A 19 8.76 -25.57 7.68
C PRO A 19 7.51 -25.64 6.80
N GLY A 20 6.53 -26.46 7.16
CA GLY A 20 5.25 -26.57 6.45
C GLY A 20 4.35 -25.33 6.52
N THR A 21 4.61 -24.39 7.45
CA THR A 21 3.78 -23.19 7.62
C THR A 21 3.89 -22.24 6.43
N LYS A 22 5.12 -21.96 5.96
CA LYS A 22 5.31 -21.10 4.77
C LYS A 22 4.71 -21.71 3.51
N GLU A 23 4.79 -23.03 3.37
CA GLU A 23 4.18 -23.76 2.24
C GLU A 23 2.65 -23.66 2.26
N TYR A 24 2.06 -23.83 3.43
CA TYR A 24 0.62 -23.72 3.60
C TYR A 24 0.13 -22.30 3.29
N LEU A 25 0.80 -21.27 3.84
CA LEU A 25 0.46 -19.87 3.57
C LEU A 25 0.61 -19.54 2.09
N MET A 26 1.71 -19.97 1.45
CA MET A 26 1.92 -19.73 0.02
C MET A 26 0.85 -20.39 -0.85
N LYS A 27 0.33 -21.56 -0.47
CA LYS A 27 -0.78 -22.20 -1.22
C LYS A 27 -2.04 -21.33 -1.22
N LEU A 28 -2.39 -20.74 -0.07
CA LEU A 28 -3.53 -19.83 0.04
C LEU A 28 -3.31 -18.55 -0.78
N VAL A 29 -2.12 -17.96 -0.64
CA VAL A 29 -1.75 -16.76 -1.41
C VAL A 29 -1.79 -17.04 -2.91
N ARG A 30 -1.24 -18.18 -3.35
CA ARG A 30 -1.22 -18.58 -4.75
C ARG A 30 -2.63 -18.74 -5.31
N GLU A 31 -3.54 -19.37 -4.57
CA GLU A 31 -4.94 -19.51 -5.03
C GLU A 31 -5.57 -18.14 -5.33
N VAL A 32 -5.34 -17.15 -4.46
CA VAL A 32 -5.86 -15.79 -4.65
C VAL A 32 -5.18 -15.10 -5.83
N VAL A 33 -3.85 -15.12 -5.87
CA VAL A 33 -3.07 -14.43 -6.91
C VAL A 33 -3.30 -15.04 -8.29
N ASP A 34 -3.42 -16.36 -8.39
CA ASP A 34 -3.64 -17.06 -9.67
C ASP A 34 -5.06 -16.80 -10.21
N ARG A 35 -6.09 -16.83 -9.35
CA ARG A 35 -7.49 -16.86 -9.78
C ARG A 35 -8.18 -15.50 -9.89
N TYR A 36 -7.60 -14.45 -9.31
CA TYR A 36 -8.23 -13.13 -9.23
C TYR A 36 -7.29 -12.03 -9.71
N ASP A 37 -7.83 -10.98 -10.35
CA ASP A 37 -7.09 -9.77 -10.74
C ASP A 37 -6.92 -8.85 -9.52
N VAL A 38 -6.10 -9.29 -8.57
CA VAL A 38 -5.73 -8.51 -7.37
C VAL A 38 -4.51 -7.62 -7.67
N ASP A 39 -4.47 -6.44 -7.06
CA ASP A 39 -3.31 -5.53 -7.16
C ASP A 39 -2.25 -5.80 -6.09
N GLY A 40 -2.62 -6.52 -5.02
CA GLY A 40 -1.74 -6.79 -3.91
C GLY A 40 -2.25 -7.86 -2.96
N VAL A 41 -1.33 -8.39 -2.16
CA VAL A 41 -1.57 -9.30 -1.04
C VAL A 41 -1.07 -8.61 0.22
N HIS A 42 -1.98 -8.44 1.18
CA HIS A 42 -1.72 -7.71 2.43
C HIS A 42 -1.85 -8.65 3.63
N PHE A 43 -0.82 -8.70 4.47
CA PHE A 43 -0.80 -9.52 5.68
C PHE A 43 -0.95 -8.69 6.94
N ASP A 44 -2.10 -8.82 7.59
CA ASP A 44 -2.26 -8.44 8.99
C ASP A 44 -1.86 -9.63 9.89
N TYR A 45 -1.36 -9.35 11.09
CA TYR A 45 -0.96 -10.37 12.08
C TYR A 45 0.10 -11.39 11.62
N LEU A 46 0.96 -11.07 10.64
CA LEU A 46 2.14 -11.88 10.33
C LEU A 46 3.22 -11.66 11.40
N ARG A 47 3.02 -12.27 12.57
CA ARG A 47 3.82 -12.10 13.79
C ARG A 47 3.64 -13.25 14.78
N TYR A 48 4.53 -13.35 15.77
CA TYR A 48 4.24 -14.18 16.94
C TYR A 48 3.20 -13.49 17.84
N PRO A 49 2.41 -14.25 18.62
CA PRO A 49 1.39 -13.67 19.49
C PRO A 49 1.99 -12.87 20.64
N GLU A 50 1.15 -12.08 21.30
CA GLU A 50 1.49 -11.45 22.56
C GLU A 50 2.04 -12.44 23.59
N HIS A 51 3.05 -12.01 24.36
CA HIS A 51 3.81 -12.88 25.27
C HIS A 51 4.53 -14.04 24.57
N ALA A 52 4.99 -13.82 23.35
CA ALA A 52 5.71 -14.79 22.54
C ALA A 52 6.85 -15.57 23.25
N PRO A 53 7.56 -15.08 24.29
CA PRO A 53 8.49 -15.90 25.06
C PRO A 53 7.93 -17.25 25.54
N LEU A 54 6.62 -17.35 25.78
CA LEU A 54 5.94 -18.58 26.21
C LEU A 54 5.34 -19.39 25.04
N PHE A 55 5.50 -18.95 23.80
CA PHE A 55 4.98 -19.65 22.62
C PHE A 55 5.57 -21.08 22.53
N PRO A 56 4.75 -22.12 22.29
CA PRO A 56 5.15 -23.52 22.46
C PRO A 56 5.86 -24.09 21.23
N ASP A 57 6.94 -23.44 20.78
CA ASP A 57 7.74 -23.82 19.61
C ASP A 57 9.08 -24.49 19.97
N LYS A 58 9.26 -24.88 21.24
CA LYS A 58 10.51 -25.46 21.76
C LYS A 58 10.98 -26.70 21.00
N TYR A 59 10.04 -27.53 20.52
CA TYR A 59 10.39 -28.73 19.75
C TYR A 59 11.00 -28.36 18.39
N ASP A 60 10.33 -27.48 17.64
CA ASP A 60 10.82 -26.97 16.37
C ASP A 60 12.12 -26.19 16.52
N PHE A 61 12.27 -25.39 17.59
CA PHE A 61 13.53 -24.69 17.86
C PHE A 61 14.70 -25.66 18.07
N ARG A 62 14.51 -26.76 18.81
CA ARG A 62 15.57 -27.79 18.97
C ARG A 62 15.96 -28.43 17.64
N ARG A 63 15.01 -28.61 16.73
CA ARG A 63 15.22 -29.28 15.44
C ARG A 63 15.78 -28.36 14.36
N TYR A 64 15.34 -27.10 14.33
CA TYR A 64 15.58 -26.16 13.23
C TYR A 64 16.35 -24.89 13.65
N GLY A 65 16.64 -24.70 14.93
CA GLY A 65 17.30 -23.51 15.48
C GLY A 65 18.72 -23.27 14.94
N LYS A 66 19.47 -24.35 14.66
CA LYS A 66 20.82 -24.32 14.05
C LYS A 66 21.78 -23.33 14.73
N GLY A 67 21.82 -23.33 16.06
CA GLY A 67 22.75 -22.51 16.86
C GLY A 67 22.35 -21.06 17.07
N ARG A 68 21.22 -20.61 16.51
CA ARG A 68 20.66 -19.27 16.77
C ARG A 68 20.09 -19.16 18.18
N THR A 69 20.01 -17.93 18.69
CA THR A 69 19.16 -17.65 19.85
C THR A 69 17.69 -17.86 19.48
N LEU A 70 16.83 -18.14 20.47
CA LEU A 70 15.40 -18.34 20.23
C LEU A 70 14.77 -17.11 19.54
N ASP A 71 15.08 -15.91 20.03
CA ASP A 71 14.54 -14.67 19.48
C ASP A 71 14.96 -14.43 18.03
N GLN A 72 16.24 -14.68 17.70
CA GLN A 72 16.70 -14.54 16.31
C GLN A 72 16.08 -15.61 15.41
N TRP A 73 16.00 -16.85 15.87
CA TRP A 73 15.34 -17.91 15.12
C TRP A 73 13.87 -17.58 14.82
N ARG A 74 13.15 -16.98 15.78
CA ARG A 74 11.77 -16.55 15.57
C ARG A 74 11.65 -15.44 14.52
N ARG A 75 12.54 -14.43 14.55
CA ARG A 75 12.61 -13.40 13.49
C ARG A 75 12.93 -13.99 12.12
N ASP A 76 13.89 -14.91 12.07
CA ASP A 76 14.29 -15.60 10.83
C ASP A 76 13.13 -16.42 10.26
N ASN A 77 12.30 -17.04 11.10
CA ASN A 77 11.13 -17.80 10.67
C ASN A 77 10.09 -16.93 9.96
N LEU A 78 9.75 -15.76 10.51
CA LEU A 78 8.84 -14.82 9.84
C LEU A 78 9.45 -14.27 8.56
N THR A 79 10.74 -13.92 8.60
CA THR A 79 11.48 -13.43 7.43
C THR A 79 11.47 -14.46 6.30
N GLU A 80 11.67 -15.74 6.61
CA GLU A 80 11.61 -16.81 5.62
C GLU A 80 10.21 -17.02 5.06
N ILE A 81 9.15 -16.86 5.86
CA ILE A 81 7.77 -16.87 5.36
C ILE A 81 7.56 -15.72 4.37
N VAL A 82 7.92 -14.48 4.75
CA VAL A 82 7.78 -13.29 3.89
C VAL A 82 8.56 -13.47 2.59
N ARG A 83 9.83 -13.90 2.68
CA ARG A 83 10.68 -14.17 1.52
C ARG A 83 10.08 -15.22 0.59
N TYR A 84 9.58 -16.32 1.15
CA TYR A 84 9.01 -17.42 0.37
C TYR A 84 7.75 -16.96 -0.38
N ILE A 85 6.87 -16.25 0.32
CA ILE A 85 5.66 -15.67 -0.25
C ILE A 85 5.99 -14.64 -1.32
N TYR A 86 6.89 -13.70 -1.05
CA TYR A 86 7.29 -12.65 -1.98
C TYR A 86 7.78 -13.26 -3.30
N LYS A 87 8.75 -14.20 -3.22
CA LYS A 87 9.26 -14.90 -4.41
C LYS A 87 8.15 -15.64 -5.16
N GLY A 88 7.24 -16.30 -4.44
CA GLY A 88 6.11 -17.00 -5.02
C GLY A 88 5.15 -16.07 -5.76
N VAL A 89 4.77 -14.93 -5.17
CA VAL A 89 3.90 -13.92 -5.80
C VAL A 89 4.57 -13.33 -7.03
N LYS A 90 5.84 -12.91 -6.91
CA LYS A 90 6.57 -12.29 -8.02
C LYS A 90 6.81 -13.23 -9.20
N ALA A 91 6.91 -14.54 -8.96
CA ALA A 91 7.03 -15.53 -10.02
C ALA A 91 5.72 -15.74 -10.82
N VAL A 92 4.56 -15.42 -10.23
CA VAL A 92 3.25 -15.56 -10.91
C VAL A 92 2.81 -14.24 -11.54
N LYS A 93 2.76 -13.16 -10.75
CA LYS A 93 2.34 -11.83 -11.18
C LYS A 93 3.28 -10.79 -10.57
N PRO A 94 4.38 -10.42 -11.26
CA PRO A 94 5.42 -9.58 -10.67
C PRO A 94 4.94 -8.19 -10.20
N TRP A 95 3.88 -7.65 -10.81
CA TRP A 95 3.25 -6.38 -10.43
C TRP A 95 2.40 -6.44 -9.15
N VAL A 96 2.03 -7.64 -8.66
CA VAL A 96 1.19 -7.77 -7.45
C VAL A 96 2.00 -7.36 -6.23
N LYS A 97 1.53 -6.34 -5.51
CA LYS A 97 2.20 -5.80 -4.32
C LYS A 97 2.17 -6.81 -3.17
N VAL A 98 3.26 -6.91 -2.41
CA VAL A 98 3.29 -7.69 -1.17
C VAL A 98 3.52 -6.75 -0.01
N SER A 99 2.60 -6.74 0.95
CA SER A 99 2.63 -5.83 2.08
C SER A 99 2.24 -6.49 3.40
N THR A 100 2.64 -5.88 4.51
CA THR A 100 2.32 -6.31 5.87
C THR A 100 1.89 -5.12 6.71
N CYS A 101 1.09 -5.40 7.73
CA CYS A 101 0.69 -4.47 8.78
C CYS A 101 1.49 -4.76 10.05
N PRO A 102 2.70 -4.19 10.25
CA PRO A 102 3.48 -4.44 11.45
C PRO A 102 2.97 -3.64 12.65
N VAL A 103 3.41 -4.03 13.86
CA VAL A 103 3.29 -3.17 15.05
C VAL A 103 3.86 -1.78 14.75
N GLY A 104 3.13 -0.72 15.14
CA GLY A 104 3.47 0.66 14.76
C GLY A 104 4.85 1.15 15.20
N LYS A 105 5.49 0.52 16.19
CA LYS A 105 6.84 0.88 16.62
C LYS A 105 7.78 -0.27 16.28
N TYR A 106 8.83 -0.02 15.48
CA TYR A 106 9.78 -1.07 15.13
C TYR A 106 10.57 -1.56 16.36
N LYS A 107 11.23 -0.62 17.04
CA LYS A 107 11.92 -0.74 18.34
C LYS A 107 12.07 0.65 18.95
N ASP A 108 12.69 0.77 20.12
CA ASP A 108 13.03 2.08 20.68
C ASP A 108 13.90 2.88 19.70
N THR A 109 13.57 4.15 19.49
CA THR A 109 14.45 5.08 18.76
C THR A 109 15.51 5.62 19.71
N SER A 110 16.49 6.36 19.17
CA SER A 110 17.58 6.93 19.97
C SER A 110 17.10 7.83 21.13
N ARG A 111 15.92 8.44 21.00
CA ARG A 111 15.37 9.41 21.98
C ARG A 111 14.00 9.01 22.54
N TYR A 112 13.28 8.08 21.92
CA TYR A 112 11.91 7.77 22.29
C TYR A 112 11.73 6.26 22.50
N SER A 113 11.25 5.90 23.69
CA SER A 113 10.97 4.51 24.01
C SER A 113 9.65 4.03 23.39
N SER A 114 9.65 2.78 22.92
CA SER A 114 8.44 2.07 22.49
C SER A 114 7.51 1.71 23.65
N ARG A 115 7.96 1.94 24.89
CA ARG A 115 7.27 1.55 26.14
C ARG A 115 7.10 0.03 26.25
N GLY A 116 8.07 -0.72 25.76
CA GLY A 116 8.10 -2.17 25.86
C GLY A 116 7.17 -2.92 24.90
N TRP A 117 6.53 -2.23 23.94
CA TRP A 117 5.72 -2.86 22.90
C TRP A 117 6.22 -2.44 21.51
N ASN A 118 6.85 -3.38 20.79
CA ASN A 118 7.44 -3.11 19.48
C ASN A 118 7.59 -4.36 18.59
N ALA A 119 7.63 -4.14 17.28
CA ALA A 119 7.68 -5.18 16.26
C ALA A 119 8.84 -6.17 16.49
N TYR A 120 10.05 -5.67 16.73
CA TYR A 120 11.27 -6.47 16.69
C TYR A 120 11.47 -7.40 17.89
N TYR A 121 11.18 -6.90 19.10
CA TYR A 121 11.48 -7.62 20.34
C TYR A 121 10.27 -8.34 20.95
N THR A 122 9.04 -7.85 20.75
CA THR A 122 7.87 -8.46 21.42
C THR A 122 7.13 -9.47 20.58
N VAL A 123 7.07 -9.25 19.27
CA VAL A 123 6.32 -10.10 18.32
C VAL A 123 7.18 -10.62 17.17
N TYR A 124 8.50 -10.38 17.25
CA TYR A 124 9.55 -10.88 16.35
C TYR A 124 9.39 -10.52 14.86
N GLN A 125 8.67 -9.44 14.55
CA GLN A 125 8.59 -8.91 13.19
C GLN A 125 9.85 -8.10 12.87
N ASP A 126 10.48 -8.35 11.71
CA ASP A 126 11.63 -7.57 11.23
C ASP A 126 11.33 -6.82 9.92
N PRO A 127 10.32 -5.94 9.89
CA PRO A 127 9.91 -5.24 8.67
C PRO A 127 10.99 -4.31 8.12
N GLN A 128 11.82 -3.68 8.95
CA GLN A 128 12.95 -2.88 8.43
C GLN A 128 13.96 -3.79 7.71
N GLY A 129 14.23 -4.99 8.24
CA GLY A 129 15.02 -6.00 7.53
C GLY A 129 14.35 -6.46 6.22
N TRP A 130 13.03 -6.65 6.22
CA TRP A 130 12.28 -7.07 5.01
C TRP A 130 12.31 -6.00 3.91
N LEU A 131 12.19 -4.72 4.26
CA LEU A 131 12.34 -3.60 3.33
C LEU A 131 13.77 -3.53 2.78
N GLY A 132 14.78 -3.66 3.65
CA GLY A 132 16.20 -3.65 3.26
C GLY A 132 16.60 -4.81 2.36
N GLU A 133 16.05 -6.00 2.59
CA GLU A 133 16.26 -7.16 1.70
C GLU A 133 15.47 -7.02 0.38
N GLY A 134 14.44 -6.19 0.34
CA GLY A 134 13.58 -6.00 -0.84
C GLY A 134 12.56 -7.11 -1.05
N ILE A 135 12.19 -7.83 0.01
CA ILE A 135 11.17 -8.89 0.01
C ILE A 135 9.79 -8.37 0.44
N GLN A 136 9.60 -7.05 0.33
CA GLN A 136 8.36 -6.36 0.65
C GLN A 136 8.27 -5.06 -0.15
N ASP A 137 7.08 -4.77 -0.68
CA ASP A 137 6.83 -3.58 -1.51
C ASP A 137 6.33 -2.40 -0.68
N GLN A 138 5.48 -2.68 0.31
CA GLN A 138 4.83 -1.69 1.17
C GLN A 138 4.74 -2.18 2.62
N ILE A 139 4.83 -1.28 3.58
CA ILE A 139 4.43 -1.54 4.98
C ILE A 139 3.34 -0.59 5.44
N TYR A 140 2.47 -1.11 6.31
CA TYR A 140 1.37 -0.35 6.93
C TYR A 140 1.50 -0.37 8.45
N PRO A 141 2.48 0.33 9.05
CA PRO A 141 2.67 0.27 10.50
C PRO A 141 1.42 0.79 11.24
N MET A 142 0.93 0.03 12.22
CA MET A 142 -0.25 0.39 13.04
C MET A 142 0.07 1.54 14.00
N MET A 143 0.04 2.77 13.49
CA MET A 143 0.44 4.00 14.18
C MET A 143 -0.71 4.60 14.99
N TYR A 144 -1.38 3.78 15.79
CA TYR A 144 -2.55 4.17 16.58
C TYR A 144 -2.15 4.87 17.90
N PHE A 145 -1.30 5.89 17.78
CA PHE A 145 -0.73 6.65 18.89
C PHE A 145 -0.74 8.14 18.57
N GLN A 146 -0.48 8.96 19.58
CA GLN A 146 -0.39 10.43 19.44
C GLN A 146 1.00 10.93 19.84
N GLY A 147 1.31 12.17 19.43
CA GLY A 147 2.47 12.91 19.94
C GLY A 147 3.80 12.16 19.81
N ASN A 148 4.56 12.11 20.90
CA ASN A 148 5.88 11.46 20.94
C ASN A 148 5.86 9.93 20.69
N SER A 149 4.68 9.30 20.65
CA SER A 149 4.55 7.90 20.23
C SER A 149 4.21 7.73 18.75
N PHE A 150 3.90 8.82 18.05
CA PHE A 150 3.61 8.84 16.62
C PHE A 150 4.80 9.41 15.83
N TYR A 151 5.06 10.71 15.95
CA TYR A 151 5.93 11.44 15.02
C TYR A 151 7.35 10.87 14.90
N PRO A 152 8.06 10.56 16.01
CA PRO A 152 9.42 10.01 15.91
C PRO A 152 9.47 8.61 15.29
N PHE A 153 8.44 7.80 15.51
CA PHE A 153 8.37 6.45 14.96
C PHE A 153 7.94 6.45 13.49
N ALA A 154 7.08 7.40 13.09
CA ALA A 154 6.75 7.62 11.70
C ALA A 154 8.01 8.01 10.89
N LEU A 155 8.87 8.87 11.45
CA LEU A 155 10.18 9.19 10.87
C LEU A 155 11.11 7.98 10.80
N ASP A 156 11.21 7.21 11.89
CA ASP A 156 12.03 5.99 11.91
C ASP A 156 11.65 5.02 10.79
N TRP A 157 10.34 4.83 10.54
CA TRP A 157 9.90 4.03 9.40
C TRP A 157 10.32 4.60 8.05
N GLN A 158 10.15 5.91 7.85
CA GLN A 158 10.46 6.57 6.59
C GLN A 158 11.97 6.58 6.30
N GLU A 159 12.79 6.85 7.31
CA GLU A 159 14.26 6.82 7.22
C GLU A 159 14.78 5.40 6.95
N GLN A 160 14.11 4.37 7.48
CA GLN A 160 14.45 2.96 7.28
C GLN A 160 13.63 2.31 6.15
N SER A 161 13.02 3.11 5.28
CA SER A 161 12.15 2.62 4.20
C SER A 161 12.89 1.81 3.14
N ASN A 162 14.21 2.03 3.00
CA ASN A 162 15.03 1.43 1.93
C ASN A 162 14.44 1.65 0.53
N GLY A 163 13.83 2.83 0.31
CA GLY A 163 13.18 3.19 -0.96
C GLY A 163 11.85 2.48 -1.22
N ARG A 164 11.31 1.76 -0.24
CA ARG A 164 9.99 1.11 -0.30
C ARG A 164 8.92 2.02 0.29
N GLN A 165 7.67 1.69 0.01
CA GLN A 165 6.55 2.54 0.38
C GLN A 165 6.15 2.31 1.85
N VAL A 166 6.13 3.39 2.62
CA VAL A 166 5.68 3.40 4.03
C VAL A 166 4.36 4.13 4.11
N ILE A 167 3.33 3.47 4.64
CA ILE A 167 1.95 3.94 4.66
C ILE A 167 1.40 3.82 6.09
N PRO A 168 1.65 4.80 6.99
CA PRO A 168 1.19 4.72 8.37
C PRO A 168 -0.32 4.49 8.51
N GLY A 169 -0.71 3.51 9.33
CA GLY A 169 -2.10 3.28 9.70
C GLY A 169 -2.53 4.23 10.82
N LEU A 170 -3.55 5.05 10.56
CA LEU A 170 -4.14 6.01 11.48
C LEU A 170 -5.28 5.38 12.28
N GLY A 171 -5.27 5.64 13.59
CA GLY A 171 -6.22 5.11 14.56
C GLY A 171 -7.52 5.91 14.63
N ILE A 172 -8.15 6.19 13.47
CA ILE A 172 -9.33 7.07 13.39
C ILE A 172 -10.53 6.58 14.20
N TYR A 173 -10.58 5.29 14.53
CA TYR A 173 -11.61 4.74 15.41
C TYR A 173 -11.63 5.41 16.79
N PHE A 174 -10.50 5.93 17.28
CA PHE A 174 -10.43 6.68 18.53
C PHE A 174 -11.14 8.05 18.52
N LEU A 175 -11.63 8.50 17.36
CA LEU A 175 -12.55 9.65 17.26
C LEU A 175 -13.94 9.31 17.80
N HIS A 176 -14.33 8.03 17.79
CA HIS A 176 -15.60 7.57 18.31
C HIS A 176 -15.58 7.51 19.85
N PRO A 177 -16.60 8.05 20.54
CA PRO A 177 -16.60 8.16 22.00
C PRO A 177 -16.53 6.81 22.74
N ASP A 178 -17.01 5.74 22.12
CA ASP A 178 -16.95 4.38 22.71
C ASP A 178 -15.54 3.76 22.64
N GLU A 179 -14.69 4.26 21.74
CA GLU A 179 -13.36 3.70 21.46
C GLU A 179 -12.25 4.56 22.08
N GLY A 180 -12.45 5.88 22.12
CA GLY A 180 -11.44 6.82 22.53
C GLY A 180 -11.96 8.24 22.71
N LYS A 181 -11.00 9.15 22.83
CA LYS A 181 -11.23 10.58 23.07
C LYS A 181 -10.35 11.46 22.19
N TRP A 182 -9.95 10.94 21.03
CA TRP A 182 -9.18 11.74 20.08
C TRP A 182 -10.11 12.81 19.47
N THR A 183 -9.52 13.94 19.13
CA THR A 183 -10.17 14.96 18.31
C THR A 183 -9.69 14.83 16.87
N ARG A 184 -10.53 15.23 15.91
CA ARG A 184 -10.18 15.23 14.48
C ARG A 184 -8.86 15.95 14.19
N ASP A 185 -8.59 17.04 14.91
CA ASP A 185 -7.35 17.81 14.81
C ASP A 185 -6.07 16.96 14.99
N GLU A 186 -6.08 15.88 15.80
CA GLU A 186 -4.92 14.98 15.85
C GLU A 186 -4.73 14.23 14.52
N VAL A 187 -5.81 13.76 13.90
CA VAL A 187 -5.76 13.05 12.61
C VAL A 187 -5.30 14.01 11.51
N ASP A 188 -5.83 15.23 11.49
CA ASP A 188 -5.42 16.29 10.55
C ASP A 188 -3.91 16.58 10.69
N ARG A 189 -3.40 16.68 11.91
CA ARG A 189 -1.97 16.89 12.18
C ARG A 189 -1.12 15.70 11.74
N GLN A 190 -1.61 14.47 11.91
CA GLN A 190 -0.92 13.26 11.46
C GLN A 190 -0.84 13.18 9.93
N ILE A 191 -1.94 13.44 9.20
CA ILE A 191 -1.94 13.45 7.73
C ILE A 191 -0.99 14.52 7.19
N ASN A 192 -1.06 15.74 7.74
CA ASN A 192 -0.15 16.83 7.34
C ASN A 192 1.31 16.49 7.60
N PHE A 193 1.60 15.81 8.72
CA PHE A 193 2.95 15.34 9.01
C PHE A 193 3.42 14.31 7.98
N ILE A 194 2.61 13.28 7.69
CA ILE A 194 2.92 12.22 6.71
C ILE A 194 3.24 12.83 5.34
N ARG A 195 2.40 13.77 4.87
CA ARG A 195 2.63 14.51 3.61
C ARG A 195 3.92 15.31 3.65
N LYS A 196 4.17 16.04 4.73
CA LYS A 196 5.39 16.84 4.90
C LYS A 196 6.67 15.98 4.88
N GLN A 197 6.60 14.74 5.36
CA GLN A 197 7.74 13.81 5.33
C GLN A 197 7.87 13.02 4.02
N GLY A 198 6.99 13.25 3.03
CA GLY A 198 7.04 12.55 1.74
C GLY A 198 6.82 11.05 1.86
N MET A 199 6.02 10.60 2.83
CA MET A 199 5.61 9.20 2.94
C MET A 199 4.65 8.84 1.80
N ALA A 200 4.48 7.55 1.53
CA ALA A 200 3.73 7.07 0.36
C ALA A 200 2.20 7.18 0.50
N GLY A 201 1.70 7.54 1.67
CA GLY A 201 0.28 7.75 1.98
C GLY A 201 -0.04 7.36 3.43
N GLU A 202 -1.32 7.14 3.71
CA GLU A 202 -1.82 6.73 5.01
C GLU A 202 -2.99 5.75 4.88
N GLY A 203 -3.17 4.87 5.86
CA GLY A 203 -4.30 3.95 5.95
C GLY A 203 -5.23 4.32 7.09
N HIS A 204 -6.55 4.18 6.92
CA HIS A 204 -7.53 4.52 7.95
C HIS A 204 -8.11 3.26 8.58
N TYR A 205 -7.83 3.00 9.86
CA TYR A 205 -8.42 1.88 10.57
C TYR A 205 -9.67 2.32 11.36
N ARG A 206 -10.89 1.98 10.94
CA ARG A 206 -11.26 1.17 9.75
C ARG A 206 -12.42 1.81 8.99
N VAL A 207 -12.73 1.28 7.80
CA VAL A 207 -13.76 1.82 6.88
C VAL A 207 -15.06 2.25 7.57
N LYS A 208 -15.55 1.49 8.55
CA LYS A 208 -16.73 1.88 9.35
C LYS A 208 -16.61 3.29 9.93
N TYR A 209 -15.49 3.65 10.56
CA TYR A 209 -15.32 4.94 11.21
C TYR A 209 -15.08 6.09 10.22
N VAL A 210 -14.60 5.77 9.00
CA VAL A 210 -14.63 6.73 7.89
C VAL A 210 -16.09 7.01 7.51
N MET A 211 -16.86 5.96 7.23
CA MET A 211 -18.24 6.08 6.73
C MET A 211 -19.23 6.62 7.77
N ASP A 212 -19.01 6.34 9.05
CA ASP A 212 -19.81 6.91 10.15
C ASP A 212 -19.59 8.43 10.27
N ASN A 213 -18.57 8.98 9.60
CA ASN A 213 -18.23 10.40 9.55
C ASN A 213 -18.17 11.07 10.94
N THR A 214 -17.67 10.33 11.93
CA THR A 214 -17.59 10.85 13.30
C THR A 214 -16.66 12.05 13.34
N GLN A 215 -17.12 13.16 13.92
CA GLN A 215 -16.43 14.45 13.92
C GLN A 215 -16.16 15.03 12.51
N GLY A 216 -16.89 14.62 11.48
CA GLY A 216 -16.75 15.17 10.12
C GLY A 216 -15.51 14.69 9.36
N ILE A 217 -14.93 13.54 9.74
CA ILE A 217 -13.68 13.03 9.12
C ILE A 217 -13.85 12.69 7.64
N TYR A 218 -14.98 12.15 7.20
CA TYR A 218 -15.22 11.85 5.78
C TYR A 218 -15.22 13.13 4.95
N ASP A 219 -15.94 14.15 5.42
CA ASP A 219 -16.04 15.43 4.72
C ASP A 219 -14.67 16.10 4.65
N GLU A 220 -13.91 16.11 5.76
CA GLU A 220 -12.55 16.64 5.79
C GLU A 220 -11.61 15.92 4.81
N LEU A 221 -11.72 14.60 4.72
CA LEU A 221 -10.92 13.81 3.79
C LEU A 221 -11.30 14.10 2.34
N VAL A 222 -12.58 14.20 2.01
CA VAL A 222 -13.03 14.46 0.63
C VAL A 222 -12.76 15.90 0.21
N ASP A 223 -13.02 16.87 1.08
CA ASP A 223 -13.01 18.29 0.70
C ASP A 223 -11.60 18.89 0.74
N ASN A 224 -10.71 18.41 1.63
CA ASN A 224 -9.41 19.04 1.85
C ASN A 224 -8.22 18.12 1.58
N PHE A 225 -8.25 16.87 2.06
CA PHE A 225 -7.08 15.99 1.92
C PHE A 225 -7.04 15.27 0.57
N TYR A 226 -8.15 14.72 0.10
CA TYR A 226 -8.27 13.88 -1.10
C TYR A 226 -9.22 14.48 -2.14
N ALA A 227 -9.22 15.81 -2.26
CA ALA A 227 -10.09 16.55 -3.17
C ALA A 227 -9.93 16.20 -4.66
N TYR A 228 -8.81 15.57 -5.02
CA TYR A 228 -8.51 15.18 -6.38
C TYR A 228 -8.12 13.69 -6.46
N PRO A 229 -8.41 13.02 -7.59
CA PRO A 229 -7.90 11.69 -7.85
C PRO A 229 -6.38 11.61 -7.72
N ALA A 230 -5.88 10.44 -7.35
CA ALA A 230 -4.44 10.18 -7.26
C ALA A 230 -4.11 8.88 -7.98
N LEU A 231 -2.94 8.88 -8.65
CA LEU A 231 -2.38 7.68 -9.27
C LEU A 231 -1.70 6.80 -8.22
N GLN A 232 -1.58 5.51 -8.55
CA GLN A 232 -0.80 4.58 -7.76
C GLN A 232 0.69 4.95 -7.85
N PRO A 233 1.43 5.06 -6.72
CA PRO A 233 2.85 5.37 -6.77
C PRO A 233 3.64 4.26 -7.49
N PRO A 234 4.63 4.61 -8.32
CA PRO A 234 5.42 3.64 -9.06
C PRO A 234 6.22 2.72 -8.13
N MET A 235 6.53 1.51 -8.63
CA MET A 235 7.42 0.55 -7.99
C MET A 235 8.73 0.42 -8.79
N PRO A 236 9.61 1.45 -8.76
CA PRO A 236 10.84 1.49 -9.56
C PRO A 236 11.85 0.39 -9.20
N TRP A 237 11.66 -0.32 -8.10
CA TRP A 237 12.48 -1.48 -7.74
C TRP A 237 12.08 -2.77 -8.46
N LEU A 238 10.92 -2.80 -9.13
CA LEU A 238 10.45 -3.91 -9.97
C LEU A 238 10.55 -3.56 -11.45
N ASP A 239 10.05 -2.39 -11.83
CA ASP A 239 10.09 -1.90 -13.21
C ASP A 239 10.24 -0.37 -13.23
N LYS A 240 11.09 0.12 -14.12
CA LYS A 240 11.39 1.56 -14.31
C LYS A 240 11.05 2.05 -15.71
N VAL A 241 10.58 1.17 -16.59
CA VAL A 241 10.28 1.51 -17.97
C VAL A 241 8.80 1.83 -18.04
N ALA A 242 8.48 3.06 -18.42
CA ALA A 242 7.09 3.43 -18.69
C ALA A 242 6.62 2.84 -20.03
N PRO A 243 5.31 2.63 -20.21
CA PRO A 243 4.74 2.31 -21.51
C PRO A 243 5.12 3.35 -22.57
N SER A 244 5.04 2.97 -23.83
CA SER A 244 5.13 3.94 -24.93
C SER A 244 4.02 4.99 -24.79
N ALA A 245 4.32 6.24 -25.14
CA ALA A 245 3.27 7.25 -25.23
C ALA A 245 2.17 6.80 -26.21
N PRO A 246 0.89 7.04 -25.90
CA PRO A 246 -0.15 6.87 -26.90
C PRO A 246 0.11 7.80 -28.08
N THR A 247 -0.52 7.52 -29.23
CA THR A 247 -0.36 8.35 -30.43
C THR A 247 -1.69 8.68 -31.09
N GLU A 248 -1.69 9.68 -31.98
CA GLU A 248 -2.87 10.05 -32.79
C GLU A 248 -4.12 10.37 -31.98
N LEU A 249 -4.01 11.28 -31.00
CA LEU A 249 -5.16 11.77 -30.24
C LEU A 249 -6.12 12.51 -31.19
N LYS A 250 -7.37 12.10 -31.17
CA LYS A 250 -8.48 12.81 -31.78
C LYS A 250 -9.45 13.22 -30.70
N VAL A 251 -9.86 14.48 -30.75
CA VAL A 251 -10.82 15.08 -29.83
C VAL A 251 -11.96 15.62 -30.69
N ILE A 252 -13.11 14.98 -30.57
CA ILE A 252 -14.24 15.19 -31.47
C ILE A 252 -15.41 15.65 -30.61
N PRO A 253 -15.87 16.91 -30.75
CA PRO A 253 -17.15 17.32 -30.18
C PRO A 253 -18.27 16.46 -30.76
N ILE A 254 -19.12 15.93 -29.88
CA ILE A 254 -20.29 15.13 -30.26
C ILE A 254 -21.57 15.81 -29.72
N GLU A 255 -22.73 15.24 -30.00
CA GLU A 255 -24.02 15.80 -29.56
C GLU A 255 -24.09 15.99 -28.03
N SER A 256 -24.98 16.87 -27.59
CA SER A 256 -25.23 17.16 -26.17
C SER A 256 -24.06 17.77 -25.39
N GLY A 257 -23.06 18.34 -26.08
CA GLY A 257 -21.92 19.02 -25.46
C GLY A 257 -20.86 18.08 -24.89
N TYR A 258 -20.90 16.80 -25.30
CA TYR A 258 -19.88 15.83 -24.93
C TYR A 258 -18.71 15.89 -25.92
N THR A 259 -17.57 15.35 -25.50
CA THR A 259 -16.38 15.25 -26.32
C THR A 259 -15.90 13.81 -26.32
N GLU A 260 -15.77 13.22 -27.51
CA GLU A 260 -15.17 11.91 -27.68
C GLU A 260 -13.67 12.04 -27.90
N LEU A 261 -12.89 11.35 -27.07
CA LEU A 261 -11.45 11.19 -27.19
C LEU A 261 -11.16 9.80 -27.76
N THR A 262 -10.32 9.71 -28.79
CA THR A 262 -9.78 8.43 -29.28
C THR A 262 -8.28 8.55 -29.55
N TRP A 263 -7.54 7.46 -29.36
CA TRP A 263 -6.10 7.40 -29.60
C TRP A 263 -5.69 6.00 -30.10
N LYS A 264 -4.43 5.86 -30.54
CA LYS A 264 -3.83 4.56 -30.84
C LYS A 264 -3.19 3.94 -29.59
N PRO A 265 -3.23 2.59 -29.47
CA PRO A 265 -2.76 1.90 -28.29
C PRO A 265 -1.25 2.06 -28.07
N SER A 266 -0.86 1.88 -26.81
CA SER A 266 0.52 1.90 -26.31
C SER A 266 1.00 0.47 -26.12
N THR A 267 2.32 0.30 -26.08
CA THR A 267 2.97 -0.98 -25.77
C THR A 267 3.80 -0.87 -24.50
N ASP A 268 3.93 -1.97 -23.78
CA ASP A 268 4.73 -2.08 -22.55
C ASP A 268 5.83 -3.13 -22.70
N ASN A 269 6.84 -3.08 -21.84
CA ASN A 269 7.85 -4.14 -21.71
C ASN A 269 7.32 -5.37 -20.94
N ASP A 270 6.23 -5.24 -20.18
CA ASP A 270 5.49 -6.38 -19.62
C ASP A 270 4.49 -6.95 -20.64
N ALA A 271 4.85 -8.08 -21.24
CA ALA A 271 3.98 -8.78 -22.19
C ALA A 271 2.72 -9.41 -21.54
N GLN A 272 2.63 -9.46 -20.21
CA GLN A 272 1.47 -10.05 -19.52
C GLN A 272 0.29 -9.08 -19.39
N ASN A 273 0.55 -7.77 -19.49
CA ASN A 273 -0.46 -6.75 -19.26
C ASN A 273 -0.45 -5.70 -20.36
N ALA A 274 -1.63 -5.35 -20.87
CA ALA A 274 -1.77 -4.15 -21.68
C ALA A 274 -1.70 -2.89 -20.79
N PRO A 275 -1.09 -1.79 -21.26
CA PRO A 275 -1.19 -0.50 -20.59
C PRO A 275 -2.64 -0.07 -20.37
N MET A 276 -2.87 0.64 -19.28
CA MET A 276 -4.10 1.40 -19.03
C MET A 276 -3.85 2.87 -19.38
N TYR A 277 -4.91 3.67 -19.46
CA TYR A 277 -4.80 5.09 -19.78
C TYR A 277 -5.32 5.97 -18.65
N VAL A 278 -4.66 7.13 -18.50
CA VAL A 278 -5.10 8.24 -17.67
C VAL A 278 -5.47 9.40 -18.58
N ILE A 279 -6.63 9.98 -18.32
CA ILE A 279 -7.17 11.11 -19.08
C ILE A 279 -7.05 12.34 -18.23
N TYR A 280 -6.43 13.36 -18.79
CA TYR A 280 -6.29 14.66 -18.18
C TYR A 280 -7.01 15.72 -19.01
N ALA A 281 -7.47 16.77 -18.34
CA ALA A 281 -7.94 17.96 -19.02
C ALA A 281 -7.67 19.23 -18.23
N SER A 282 -7.54 20.34 -18.95
CA SER A 282 -7.38 21.67 -18.37
C SER A 282 -7.91 22.77 -19.30
N ASN A 283 -8.04 23.98 -18.77
CA ASN A 283 -8.23 25.18 -19.58
C ASN A 283 -6.91 25.79 -20.07
N GLU A 284 -5.77 25.28 -19.58
CA GLU A 284 -4.43 25.70 -19.98
C GLU A 284 -3.79 24.64 -20.88
N TYR A 285 -2.99 25.10 -21.84
CA TYR A 285 -2.20 24.26 -22.74
C TYR A 285 -0.71 24.59 -22.61
N PRO A 286 0.18 23.58 -22.51
CA PRO A 286 -0.12 22.15 -22.39
C PRO A 286 -0.81 21.80 -21.07
N VAL A 287 -1.63 20.75 -21.07
CA VAL A 287 -2.22 20.19 -19.85
C VAL A 287 -1.10 19.67 -18.96
N ASP A 288 -1.03 20.18 -17.74
CA ASP A 288 -0.06 19.78 -16.74
C ASP A 288 -0.48 18.46 -16.08
N ILE A 289 0.11 17.36 -16.53
CA ILE A 289 -0.16 16.01 -16.00
C ILE A 289 0.45 15.77 -14.60
N THR A 290 1.23 16.72 -14.06
CA THR A 290 1.78 16.61 -12.70
C THR A 290 0.82 17.14 -11.63
N ARG A 291 -0.28 17.79 -12.04
CA ARG A 291 -1.32 18.31 -11.15
C ARG A 291 -2.52 17.35 -11.11
N SER A 292 -2.80 16.80 -9.92
CA SER A 292 -3.89 15.83 -9.73
C SER A 292 -5.27 16.38 -10.06
N GLU A 293 -5.49 17.68 -9.91
CA GLU A 293 -6.74 18.35 -10.29
C GLU A 293 -7.08 18.25 -11.78
N ASN A 294 -6.07 17.97 -12.63
CA ASN A 294 -6.28 17.76 -14.05
C ASN A 294 -6.68 16.32 -14.39
N ILE A 295 -6.63 15.37 -13.45
CA ILE A 295 -7.03 13.97 -13.69
C ILE A 295 -8.55 13.89 -13.81
N LEU A 296 -9.05 13.52 -14.98
CA LEU A 296 -10.46 13.26 -15.23
C LEU A 296 -10.84 11.80 -14.96
N ALA A 297 -10.01 10.88 -15.43
CA ALA A 297 -10.27 9.45 -15.34
C ALA A 297 -8.97 8.66 -15.38
N GLN A 298 -8.99 7.49 -14.77
CA GLN A 298 -7.85 6.57 -14.69
C GLN A 298 -8.32 5.13 -14.87
N SER A 299 -7.37 4.22 -15.07
CA SER A 299 -7.64 2.79 -15.30
C SER A 299 -8.51 2.52 -16.54
N ILE A 300 -8.44 3.41 -17.55
CA ILE A 300 -9.14 3.21 -18.82
C ILE A 300 -8.44 2.09 -19.59
N ARG A 301 -9.15 1.01 -19.90
CA ARG A 301 -8.61 -0.18 -20.61
C ARG A 301 -8.92 -0.18 -22.11
N THR A 302 -9.63 0.83 -22.59
CA THR A 302 -9.96 1.07 -24.00
C THR A 302 -9.12 2.21 -24.56
N THR A 303 -9.14 2.39 -25.88
CA THR A 303 -8.46 3.51 -26.56
C THR A 303 -9.43 4.64 -26.91
N SER A 304 -10.47 4.79 -26.09
CA SER A 304 -11.47 5.84 -26.20
C SER A 304 -12.03 6.23 -24.84
N TYR A 305 -12.45 7.49 -24.73
CA TYR A 305 -13.11 8.03 -23.55
C TYR A 305 -14.10 9.13 -23.94
N THR A 306 -15.29 9.12 -23.35
CA THR A 306 -16.27 10.19 -23.56
C THR A 306 -16.25 11.14 -22.37
N TYR A 307 -15.80 12.36 -22.59
CA TYR A 307 -15.88 13.44 -21.61
C TYR A 307 -17.27 14.07 -21.64
N ALA A 308 -17.95 14.02 -20.51
CA ALA A 308 -19.25 14.65 -20.28
C ALA A 308 -19.10 15.68 -19.14
N PRO A 309 -19.03 16.99 -19.43
CA PRO A 309 -18.98 18.01 -18.39
C PRO A 309 -20.29 18.01 -17.60
N ILE A 310 -20.21 18.20 -16.28
CA ILE A 310 -21.40 18.27 -15.40
C ILE A 310 -22.28 19.45 -15.81
N LEU A 311 -21.65 20.58 -16.16
CA LEU A 311 -22.32 21.80 -16.62
C LEU A 311 -21.59 22.35 -17.86
N PRO A 312 -22.30 22.89 -18.87
CA PRO A 312 -21.68 23.38 -20.10
C PRO A 312 -20.58 24.42 -19.89
N TRP A 313 -20.68 25.28 -18.87
CA TRP A 313 -19.66 26.29 -18.54
C TRP A 313 -18.45 25.74 -17.78
N THR A 314 -18.48 24.48 -17.36
CA THR A 314 -17.34 23.76 -16.74
C THR A 314 -16.54 22.93 -17.74
N THR A 315 -16.90 23.00 -19.02
CA THR A 315 -16.22 22.28 -20.10
C THR A 315 -14.76 22.69 -20.17
N LEU A 316 -13.86 21.73 -19.99
CA LEU A 316 -12.42 21.90 -20.18
C LEU A 316 -12.05 21.83 -21.66
N LYS A 317 -11.02 22.59 -22.04
CA LYS A 317 -10.70 22.86 -23.46
C LYS A 317 -9.62 21.96 -24.03
N HIS A 318 -8.65 21.58 -23.21
CA HIS A 318 -7.46 20.87 -23.65
C HIS A 318 -7.40 19.52 -22.97
N PHE A 319 -7.03 18.49 -23.74
CA PHE A 319 -6.95 17.12 -23.25
C PHE A 319 -5.54 16.54 -23.42
N ALA A 320 -5.16 15.71 -22.46
CA ALA A 320 -3.97 14.90 -22.53
C ALA A 320 -4.27 13.45 -22.15
N VAL A 321 -3.56 12.52 -22.77
CA VAL A 321 -3.66 11.09 -22.49
C VAL A 321 -2.27 10.56 -22.22
N THR A 322 -2.11 9.84 -21.13
CA THR A 322 -0.91 9.05 -20.82
C THR A 322 -1.28 7.57 -20.76
N ALA A 323 -0.27 6.71 -20.93
CA ALA A 323 -0.37 5.29 -20.66
C ALA A 323 0.32 4.96 -19.34
N ILE A 324 -0.24 4.05 -18.55
CA ILE A 324 0.28 3.60 -17.26
C ILE A 324 0.31 2.08 -17.20
N ASP A 325 1.41 1.52 -16.68
CA ASP A 325 1.56 0.07 -16.48
C ASP A 325 0.98 -0.39 -15.12
N ARG A 326 1.10 -1.69 -14.81
CA ARG A 326 0.66 -2.25 -13.52
C ARG A 326 1.61 -1.91 -12.35
N TYR A 327 2.82 -1.42 -12.65
CA TYR A 327 3.82 -1.01 -11.67
C TYR A 327 3.68 0.46 -11.26
N GLY A 328 2.87 1.25 -11.98
CA GLY A 328 2.64 2.68 -11.77
C GLY A 328 3.54 3.60 -12.59
N ASN A 329 4.29 3.08 -13.57
CA ASN A 329 5.09 3.92 -14.47
C ASN A 329 4.19 4.55 -15.52
N GLU A 330 4.26 5.88 -15.63
CA GLU A 330 3.43 6.67 -16.54
C GLU A 330 4.26 7.20 -17.73
N SER A 331 3.72 7.07 -18.94
CA SER A 331 4.34 7.54 -20.17
C SER A 331 4.35 9.07 -20.25
N VAL A 332 5.12 9.62 -21.18
CA VAL A 332 4.93 11.03 -21.57
C VAL A 332 3.53 11.23 -22.15
N ALA A 333 2.98 12.44 -21.97
CA ALA A 333 1.63 12.79 -22.44
C ALA A 333 1.55 12.92 -23.96
N LEU A 334 0.49 12.35 -24.53
CA LEU A 334 -0.05 12.73 -25.82
C LEU A 334 -1.06 13.86 -25.62
N GLN A 335 -0.87 14.99 -26.29
CA GLN A 335 -1.77 16.13 -26.20
C GLN A 335 -2.13 16.64 -27.60
N GLU A 336 -3.25 17.34 -27.70
CA GLU A 336 -3.65 18.08 -28.90
C GLU A 336 -2.56 19.10 -29.26
N LYS A 337 -2.12 19.15 -30.51
CA LYS A 337 -1.09 20.13 -30.91
C LYS A 337 -1.64 21.52 -31.09
#